data_AF-A0A160MFJ1-F1
#
_entry.id   AF-A0A160MFJ1-F1
#
_cell.length_a   1.000
_cell.length_b   1.000
_cell.length_c   1.000
_cell.angle_alpha   90.00
_cell.angle_beta   90.00
_cell.angle_gamma   90.00
#
_symmetry.space_group_name_H-M   'P 1'
#
loop_
_entity.id
_entity.type
_entity.pdbx_description
1 polymer ?
#
loop_
_entity_poly.entity_id
_entity_poly.type
_entity_poly.pdbx_seq_one_letter_code
_entity_poly.pdbx_strand_id
1 'polypeptide(L)'
;MLNTIVLSAILIISAATIGLIYRVIKGPTTPDRVVALDAIGINLVAIVALISIALNTSAFVEVILLIGILAFIGTVAFSKYLEKGVIIENERDR
;
A
#
# COMPACT_ATOMS: atom_id res chain seq x y z
N MET A 1 -21.55 5.49 -18.56
CA MET A 1 -21.46 6.21 -17.26
C MET A 1 -20.51 5.49 -16.30
N LEU A 2 -20.74 4.22 -15.95
CA LEU A 2 -19.86 3.47 -15.05
C LEU A 2 -18.38 3.43 -15.52
N ASN A 3 -18.14 3.10 -16.79
CA ASN A 3 -16.77 3.06 -17.33
C ASN A 3 -16.02 4.40 -17.19
N THR A 4 -16.71 5.51 -17.42
CA THR A 4 -16.14 6.86 -17.27
C THR A 4 -15.78 7.15 -15.81
N ILE A 5 -16.61 6.72 -14.86
CA ILE A 5 -16.37 6.86 -13.42
C ILE A 5 -15.18 6.02 -12.98
N VAL A 6 -15.08 4.77 -13.47
CA VAL A 6 -13.97 3.87 -13.15
C VAL A 6 -12.65 4.43 -13.70
N LEU A 7 -12.63 4.90 -14.95
CA LEU A 7 -11.44 5.49 -15.55
C LEU A 7 -11.00 6.78 -14.84
N SER A 8 -11.95 7.66 -14.47
CA SER A 8 -11.61 8.87 -13.72
C SER A 8 -11.09 8.55 -12.31
N ALA A 9 -11.66 7.55 -11.62
CA ALA A 9 -11.17 7.08 -10.33
C ALA A 9 -9.74 6.54 -10.43
N ILE A 10 -9.44 5.70 -11.44
CA ILE A 10 -8.08 5.19 -11.68
C ILE A 10 -7.09 6.34 -11.90
N LEU A 11 -7.45 7.34 -12.71
CA LEU A 11 -6.61 8.52 -12.93
C LEU A 11 -6.32 9.30 -11.64
N ILE A 12 -7.35 9.56 -10.83
CA ILE A 12 -7.21 10.30 -9.57
C ILE A 12 -6.32 9.53 -8.58
N ILE A 13 -6.53 8.23 -8.42
CA ILE A 13 -5.72 7.39 -7.51
C ILE A 13 -4.28 7.26 -8.01
N SER A 14 -4.08 7.17 -9.33
CA SER A 14 -2.74 7.15 -9.92
C SER A 14 -2.00 8.46 -9.65
N ALA A 15 -2.67 9.61 -9.81
CA ALA A 15 -2.11 10.92 -9.47
C ALA A 15 -1.79 11.04 -7.97
N ALA A 16 -2.68 10.56 -7.10
CA ALA A 16 -2.44 10.52 -5.66
C ALA A 16 -1.21 9.65 -5.31
N THR A 17 -1.06 8.51 -5.98
CA THR A 17 0.07 7.59 -5.81
C THR A 17 1.41 8.24 -6.17
N ILE A 18 1.46 9.07 -7.22
CA ILE A 18 2.66 9.85 -7.57
C ILE A 18 3.03 10.81 -6.42
N GLY A 19 2.05 11.45 -5.79
CA GLY A 19 2.27 12.29 -4.61
C GLY A 19 2.82 11.51 -3.41
N LEU A 20 2.33 10.28 -3.19
CA LEU A 20 2.85 9.39 -2.15
C LEU A 20 4.28 8.94 -2.45
N ILE A 21 4.61 8.60 -3.70
CA ILE A 21 5.98 8.25 -4.12
C ILE A 21 6.93 9.41 -3.82
N TYR A 22 6.54 10.64 -4.14
CA TYR A 22 7.31 11.83 -3.77
C TYR A 22 7.56 11.91 -2.26
N ARG A 23 6.55 11.60 -1.44
CA ARG A 23 6.65 11.62 0.02
C ARG A 23 7.50 10.48 0.59
N VAL A 24 7.54 9.32 -0.05
CA VAL A 24 8.47 8.24 0.31
C VAL A 24 9.92 8.66 0.08
N ILE A 25 10.21 9.38 -1.01
CA ILE A 25 11.58 9.79 -1.36
C ILE A 25 12.04 11.00 -0.53
N LYS A 26 11.21 12.06 -0.44
CA LYS A 26 11.54 13.32 0.23
C LYS A 26 10.89 13.50 1.61
N GLY A 27 10.36 12.44 2.21
CA GLY A 27 9.76 12.50 3.55
C GLY A 27 10.80 12.94 4.59
N PRO A 28 10.46 13.89 5.50
CA PRO A 28 11.40 14.44 6.47
C PRO A 28 11.77 13.44 7.56
N THR A 29 10.84 12.59 8.00
CA THR A 29 11.09 11.55 9.00
C THR A 29 10.95 10.14 8.41
N THR A 30 11.66 9.16 9.00
CA THR A 30 11.49 7.74 8.65
C THR A 30 10.04 7.26 8.82
N PRO A 31 9.33 7.54 9.93
CA PRO A 31 7.92 7.19 10.05
C PRO A 31 7.04 7.77 8.94
N ASP A 32 7.25 9.02 8.50
CA ASP A 32 6.48 9.61 7.41
C ASP A 32 6.62 8.82 6.10
N ARG A 33 7.83 8.29 5.84
CA ARG A 33 8.10 7.48 4.64
C ARG A 33 7.43 6.11 4.74
N VAL A 34 7.42 5.50 5.92
CA VAL A 34 6.75 4.21 6.16
C VAL A 34 5.24 4.34 5.98
N VAL A 35 4.63 5.39 6.53
CA VAL A 35 3.19 5.66 6.36
C VAL A 35 2.85 5.96 4.90
N ALA A 36 3.71 6.70 4.19
CA ALA A 36 3.52 6.94 2.76
C ALA A 36 3.61 5.65 1.93
N LEU A 37 4.50 4.72 2.31
CA LEU A 37 4.62 3.40 1.68
C LEU A 37 3.37 2.54 1.91
N ASP A 38 2.83 2.53 3.13
CA ASP A 38 1.58 1.84 3.46
C ASP A 38 0.40 2.36 2.62
N ALA A 39 0.29 3.69 2.50
CA ALA A 39 -0.74 4.33 1.67
C ALA A 39 -0.60 3.97 0.18
N ILE A 40 0.62 3.76 -0.34
CA ILE A 40 0.82 3.26 -1.71
C ILE A 40 0.24 1.86 -1.85
N GLY A 41 0.43 0.99 -0.85
CA GLY A 41 -0.15 -0.36 -0.84
C GLY A 41 -1.69 -0.32 -0.93
N ILE A 42 -2.34 0.56 -0.17
CA ILE A 42 -3.80 0.74 -0.21
C ILE A 42 -4.25 1.29 -1.57
N ASN A 43 -3.53 2.26 -2.14
CA ASN A 43 -3.84 2.75 -3.48
C ASN A 43 -3.70 1.66 -4.55
N LEU A 44 -2.72 0.77 -4.40
CA LEU A 44 -2.54 -0.36 -5.32
C LEU A 44 -3.73 -1.34 -5.23
N VAL A 45 -4.19 -1.66 -4.01
CA VAL A 45 -5.42 -2.44 -3.78
C VAL A 45 -6.61 -1.80 -4.50
N ALA A 46 -6.79 -0.48 -4.35
CA ALA A 46 -7.89 0.25 -4.98
C ALA A 46 -7.80 0.24 -6.52
N ILE A 47 -6.61 0.44 -7.09
CA ILE A 47 -6.39 0.40 -8.55
C ILE A 47 -6.72 -1.00 -9.10
N VAL A 48 -6.21 -2.06 -8.46
CA VAL A 48 -6.47 -3.44 -8.89
C VAL A 48 -7.96 -3.78 -8.80
N ALA A 49 -8.65 -3.33 -7.74
CA ALA A 49 -10.10 -3.49 -7.61
C ALA A 49 -10.88 -2.79 -8.73
N LEU A 50 -10.51 -1.55 -9.07
CA LEU A 50 -11.14 -0.81 -10.16
C LEU A 50 -10.87 -1.47 -11.52
N ILE A 51 -9.67 -2.01 -11.75
CA ILE A 51 -9.35 -2.78 -12.95
C ILE A 51 -10.21 -4.05 -13.03
N SER A 52 -10.41 -4.75 -11.90
CA SER A 52 -11.29 -5.93 -11.82
C SER A 52 -12.71 -5.59 -12.27
N ILE A 53 -13.24 -4.43 -11.84
CA ILE A 53 -14.55 -3.92 -12.26
C ILE A 53 -14.55 -3.55 -13.75
N ALA A 54 -13.52 -2.86 -14.24
CA ALA A 54 -13.41 -2.48 -15.66
C ALA A 54 -13.40 -3.69 -16.59
N LEU A 55 -12.73 -4.77 -16.18
CA LEU A 55 -12.61 -6.03 -16.92
C LEU A 55 -13.78 -6.99 -16.69
N ASN A 56 -14.76 -6.63 -15.84
CA ASN A 56 -15.90 -7.47 -15.45
C ASN A 56 -15.48 -8.88 -15.00
N THR A 57 -14.40 -8.98 -14.22
CA THR A 57 -13.87 -10.25 -13.73
C THR A 57 -13.61 -10.18 -12.23
N SER A 58 -13.71 -11.32 -11.55
CA SER A 58 -13.35 -11.49 -10.14
C SER A 58 -11.95 -12.11 -9.95
N ALA A 59 -11.22 -12.38 -11.04
CA ALA A 59 -9.92 -13.05 -10.99
C ALA A 59 -8.86 -12.31 -10.15
N PHE A 60 -9.04 -11.00 -9.92
CA PHE A 60 -8.09 -10.19 -9.16
C PHE A 60 -8.37 -10.11 -7.66
N VAL A 61 -9.50 -10.67 -7.17
CA VAL A 61 -9.88 -10.58 -5.75
C VAL A 61 -8.81 -11.22 -4.84
N GLU A 62 -8.25 -12.36 -5.26
CA GLU A 62 -7.17 -13.03 -4.53
C GLU A 62 -5.90 -12.17 -4.48
N VAL A 63 -5.57 -11.49 -5.58
CA VAL A 63 -4.43 -10.57 -5.66
C VAL A 63 -4.62 -9.37 -4.74
N ILE A 64 -5.84 -8.81 -4.70
CA ILE A 64 -6.19 -7.69 -3.82
C ILE A 64 -5.98 -8.08 -2.34
N LEU A 65 -6.47 -9.26 -1.95
CA LEU A 65 -6.30 -9.79 -0.60
C LEU A 65 -4.82 -9.98 -0.26
N LEU A 66 -4.04 -10.58 -1.17
CA LEU A 66 -2.61 -10.80 -1.00
C LEU A 66 -1.86 -9.48 -0.80
N ILE A 67 -2.12 -8.47 -1.64
CA ILE A 67 -1.50 -7.15 -1.50
C ILE A 67 -1.84 -6.53 -0.14
N GLY A 68 -3.10 -6.63 0.31
CA GLY A 68 -3.53 -6.12 1.61
C GLY A 68 -2.79 -6.77 2.78
N ILE A 69 -2.64 -8.09 2.75
CA ILE A 69 -1.90 -8.85 3.78
C ILE A 69 -0.42 -8.44 3.80
N LEU A 70 0.21 -8.37 2.62
CA LEU A 70 1.63 -8.01 2.49
C LEU A 70 1.91 -6.57 2.94
N ALA A 71 1.04 -5.63 2.56
CA ALA A 71 1.16 -4.23 2.98
C ALA A 71 1.07 -4.12 4.51
N PHE A 72 0.09 -4.78 5.12
CA PHE A 72 -0.07 -4.80 6.58
C PHE A 72 1.14 -5.41 7.30
N ILE A 73 1.62 -6.58 6.86
CA ILE A 73 2.80 -7.23 7.45
C ILE A 73 4.03 -6.31 7.33
N GLY A 74 4.22 -5.67 6.18
CA GLY A 74 5.31 -4.72 5.97
C GLY A 74 5.27 -3.57 6.96
N THR A 75 4.10 -2.93 7.11
CA THR A 75 3.92 -1.80 8.04
C THR A 75 4.16 -2.20 9.49
N VAL A 76 3.64 -3.35 9.94
CA VAL A 76 3.90 -3.87 11.29
C VAL A 76 5.40 -4.15 11.51
N ALA A 77 6.08 -4.75 10.54
CA ALA A 77 7.51 -5.03 10.61
C ALA A 77 8.34 -3.72 10.72
N PHE A 78 8.00 -2.70 9.92
CA PHE A 78 8.65 -1.40 9.99
C PHE A 78 8.37 -0.68 11.32
N SER A 79 7.14 -0.71 11.81
CA SER A 79 6.80 -0.13 13.12
C SER A 79 7.60 -0.77 14.25
N LYS A 80 7.69 -2.11 14.25
CA LYS A 80 8.46 -2.84 15.26
C LYS A 80 9.96 -2.54 15.17
N TYR A 81 10.51 -2.47 13.96
CA TYR A 81 11.91 -2.09 13.75
C TYR A 81 12.19 -0.67 14.24
N LEU A 82 11.28 0.27 13.99
CA LEU A 82 11.45 1.67 14.41
C LEU A 82 11.39 1.83 15.94
N GLU A 83 10.58 1.02 16.62
CA GLU A 83 10.44 1.03 18.08
C GLU A 83 11.61 0.33 18.79
N LYS A 84 11.99 -0.88 18.32
CA LYS A 84 12.88 -1.79 19.05
C LYS A 84 14.26 -1.95 18.42
N GLY A 85 14.48 -1.44 17.21
CA GLY A 85 15.70 -1.67 16.42
C GLY A 85 15.84 -3.10 15.87
N VAL A 86 14.97 -4.02 16.27
CA VAL A 86 14.94 -5.42 15.82
C VAL A 86 13.52 -5.84 15.45
N ILE A 87 13.39 -6.64 14.39
CA ILE A 87 12.08 -7.15 13.92
C ILE A 87 11.72 -8.43 14.69
N ILE A 88 12.69 -9.29 14.97
CA ILE A 88 12.50 -10.56 15.69
C ILE A 88 13.41 -10.49 16.93
N GLU A 89 12.80 -10.59 18.11
CA GLU A 89 13.53 -10.71 19.38
C GLU A 89 13.72 -12.20 19.65
N ASN A 90 14.97 -12.63 19.86
CA ASN A 90 15.25 -14.00 20.29
C ASN A 90 15.39 -14.03 21.81
N GLU A 91 14.84 -15.06 22.47
CA GLU A 91 14.95 -15.23 23.92
C GLU A 91 16.41 -15.39 24.41
N ARG A 92 17.34 -15.73 23.51
CA ARG A 92 18.78 -15.82 23.80
C ARG A 92 19.49 -14.49 23.95
N ASP A 93 18.90 -13.39 23.49
CA ASP A 93 19.49 -12.05 23.53
C ASP A 93 19.06 -11.24 24.77
N ARG A 94 18.34 -11.88 25.72
CA ARG A 94 17.91 -11.31 27.01
C ARG A 94 18.84 -11.70 28.15
#